data_AF-A0A919JGI4-F1
#
_entry.id   AF-A0A919JGI4-F1
#
_cell.length_a   1.000
_cell.length_b   1.000
_cell.length_c   1.000
_cell.angle_alpha   90.00
_cell.angle_beta   90.00
_cell.angle_gamma   90.00
#
_symmetry.space_group_name_H-M   'P 1'
#
loop_
_entity.id
_entity.type
_entity.pdbx_description
1 polymer ?
#
loop_
_entity_poly.entity_id
_entity_poly.type
_entity_poly.pdbx_seq_one_letter_code
_entity_poly.pdbx_strand_id
1 'polypeptide(L)' 'MLVMDERHERALAEAAEQYERAQEAAKQASSNLADAMRAAYADGEQQSAILRAAKHVWSREYLRVVLGLAKRSGK' A
#
# COMPACT_ATOMS: atom_id res chain seq x y z
N MET A 1 -1.31 -40.84 -4.11
CA MET A 1 -1.61 -39.93 -2.99
C MET A 1 -0.27 -39.56 -2.37
N LEU A 2 0.28 -38.41 -2.71
CA LEU A 2 1.53 -37.92 -2.10
C LEU A 2 1.15 -37.35 -0.73
N VAL A 3 1.44 -38.10 0.33
CA VAL A 3 1.32 -37.60 1.70
C VAL A 3 2.44 -36.57 1.86
N MET A 4 2.09 -35.29 2.00
CA MET A 4 3.05 -34.26 2.37
C MET A 4 3.60 -34.61 3.76
N ASP A 5 4.93 -34.58 3.92
CA ASP A 5 5.58 -34.78 5.23
C ASP A 5 5.17 -33.61 6.14
N GLU A 6 4.71 -33.90 7.37
CA GLU A 6 4.17 -32.92 8.33
C GLU A 6 5.10 -31.71 8.56
N ARG A 7 6.42 -31.87 8.36
CA ARG A 7 7.38 -30.75 8.45
C ARG A 7 7.22 -29.75 7.32
N HIS A 8 6.90 -30.20 6.11
CA HIS A 8 6.63 -29.33 4.97
C HIS A 8 5.30 -28.60 5.12
N GLU A 9 4.28 -29.26 5.70
CA GLU A 9 2.99 -28.62 5.99
C GLU A 9 3.13 -27.49 7.01
N ARG A 10 3.90 -27.71 8.10
CA ARG A 10 4.19 -26.66 9.08
C ARG A 10 4.99 -25.51 8.50
N ALA A 11 6.04 -25.80 7.72
CA ALA A 11 6.84 -24.76 7.07
C ALA A 11 6.00 -23.91 6.10
N LEU A 12 5.06 -24.52 5.38
CA LEU A 12 4.15 -23.80 4.49
C LEU A 12 3.16 -22.93 5.28
N ALA A 13 2.61 -23.44 6.39
CA ALA A 13 1.72 -22.68 7.26
C ALA A 13 2.42 -21.46 7.89
N GLU A 14 3.66 -21.63 8.37
CA GLU A 14 4.47 -20.54 8.91
C GLU A 14 4.79 -19.48 7.83
N ALA A 15 5.13 -19.91 6.62
CA ALA A 15 5.39 -18.99 5.51
C ALA A 15 4.11 -18.23 5.09
N ALA A 16 2.95 -18.89 5.09
CA ALA A 16 1.67 -18.26 4.80
C ALA A 16 1.30 -17.20 5.85
N GLU A 17 1.50 -17.51 7.13
CA GLU A 17 1.25 -16.55 8.21
C GLU A 17 2.19 -15.34 8.13
N GLN A 18 3.48 -15.57 7.86
CA GLN A 18 4.44 -14.47 7.66
C GLN A 18 4.04 -13.58 6.48
N TYR A 19 3.58 -14.19 5.39
CA TYR A 19 3.11 -13.47 4.21
C TYR A 19 1.85 -12.64 4.51
N GLU A 20 0.90 -13.18 5.27
CA GLU A 20 -0.29 -12.45 5.71
C GLU A 20 0.08 -11.23 6.57
N ARG A 21 0.95 -11.40 7.56
CA ARG A 21 1.44 -10.29 8.40
C ARG A 21 2.18 -9.24 7.57
N ALA A 22 2.98 -9.65 6.59
CA ALA A 22 3.69 -8.73 5.70
C ALA A 22 2.72 -7.93 4.82
N GLN A 23 1.66 -8.57 4.30
CA GLN A 23 0.62 -7.88 3.55
C GLN A 23 -0.11 -6.85 4.42
N GLU A 24 -0.44 -7.20 5.66
CA GLU A 24 -1.15 -6.28 6.55
C GLU A 24 -0.27 -5.09 6.93
N ALA A 25 1.01 -5.33 7.22
CA ALA A 25 1.98 -4.26 7.43
C ALA A 25 2.12 -3.34 6.21
N ALA A 26 2.13 -3.90 4.99
CA ALA A 26 2.18 -3.13 3.76
C ALA A 26 0.90 -2.30 3.52
N LYS A 27 -0.27 -2.85 3.86
CA LYS A 27 -1.56 -2.14 3.84
C LYS A 27 -1.55 -0.96 4.80
N GLN A 28 -1.12 -1.17 6.04
CA GLN A 28 -1.06 -0.11 7.04
C GLN A 28 -0.07 0.98 6.63
N ALA A 29 1.11 0.60 6.15
CA ALA A 29 2.10 1.54 5.64
C ALA A 29 1.57 2.38 4.48
N SER A 30 0.82 1.75 3.56
CA SER A 30 0.18 2.45 2.44
C SER A 30 -0.91 3.42 2.90
N SER A 31 -1.73 3.05 3.89
CA SER A 31 -2.73 3.95 4.47
C SER A 31 -2.08 5.15 5.17
N ASN A 32 -1.07 4.91 6.01
CA ASN A 32 -0.36 5.98 6.72
C ASN A 32 0.29 6.97 5.75
N LEU A 33 0.84 6.47 4.64
CA LEU A 33 1.40 7.31 3.60
C LEU A 33 0.33 8.13 2.88
N ALA A 34 -0.83 7.53 2.57
CA ALA A 34 -1.95 8.26 1.97
C ALA A 34 -2.46 9.39 2.90
N ASP A 35 -2.53 9.13 4.20
CA ASP A 35 -2.94 10.14 5.18
C ASP A 35 -1.92 11.27 5.29
N ALA A 36 -0.63 10.95 5.32
CA ALA A 36 0.44 11.96 5.29
C ALA A 36 0.41 12.81 4.00
N MET A 37 0.13 12.20 2.85
CA MET A 37 -0.03 12.93 1.58
C MET A 37 -1.23 13.88 1.62
N ARG A 38 -2.36 13.46 2.20
CA ARG A 38 -3.54 14.32 2.37
C ARG A 38 -3.27 15.47 3.32
N ALA A 39 -2.60 15.22 4.45
CA ALA A 39 -2.23 16.25 5.41
C ALA A 39 -1.32 17.30 4.77
N ALA A 40 -0.23 16.88 4.13
CA ALA A 40 0.68 17.79 3.42
C ALA A 40 -0.06 18.63 2.36
N TYR A 41 -0.96 18.02 1.59
CA TYR A 41 -1.76 18.75 0.61
C TYR A 41 -2.72 19.76 1.25
N ALA A 42 -3.35 19.41 2.38
CA ALA A 42 -4.21 20.31 3.15
C ALA A 42 -3.42 21.49 3.75
N ASP A 43 -2.15 21.28 4.11
CA ASP A 43 -1.22 22.30 4.58
C ASP A 43 -0.71 23.22 3.45
N GLY A 44 -1.08 22.95 2.20
CA GLY A 44 -0.74 23.76 1.03
C GLY A 44 0.53 23.31 0.28
N GLU A 45 1.09 22.15 0.60
CA GLU A 45 2.26 21.62 -0.10
C GLU A 45 1.97 21.30 -1.56
N GLN A 46 2.97 21.54 -2.42
CA GLN A 46 2.84 21.24 -3.84
C GLN A 46 2.85 19.72 -4.10
N GLN A 47 1.97 19.25 -4.98
CA GLN A 47 1.89 17.83 -5.37
C GLN A 47 3.23 17.25 -5.83
N SER A 48 4.08 18.06 -6.49
CA SER A 48 5.42 17.67 -6.92
C SER A 48 6.39 17.42 -5.76
N ALA A 49 6.27 18.19 -4.67
CA ALA A 49 7.06 18.01 -3.46
C ALA A 49 6.60 16.76 -2.70
N ILE A 50 5.28 16.56 -2.57
CA ILE A 50 4.68 15.37 -1.95
C ILE A 50 5.14 14.08 -2.67
N LEU A 51 5.10 14.05 -4.00
CA LEU A 51 5.56 12.89 -4.80
C LEU A 51 7.06 12.62 -4.63
N ARG A 52 7.87 13.67 -4.52
CA ARG A 52 9.32 13.55 -4.30
C ARG A 52 9.61 12.97 -2.92
N ALA A 53 8.91 13.44 -1.89
CA ALA A 53 9.05 12.96 -0.52
C ALA A 53 8.64 11.49 -0.37
N ALA A 54 7.64 11.04 -1.13
CA ALA A 54 7.20 9.65 -1.15
C ALA A 54 8.18 8.67 -1.84
N LYS A 55 9.32 9.14 -2.38
CA LYS A 55 10.41 8.32 -2.97
C LYS A 55 9.98 7.30 -4.04
N HIS A 56 8.91 7.64 -4.76
CA HIS A 56 8.50 7.26 -6.11
C HIS A 56 8.75 5.82 -6.62
N VAL A 57 7.88 4.88 -6.21
CA VAL A 57 7.38 3.82 -7.13
C VAL A 57 5.98 4.18 -7.67
N TRP A 58 5.29 5.15 -7.06
CA TRP A 58 3.87 5.40 -7.33
C TRP A 58 3.63 6.61 -8.22
N SER A 59 2.83 6.43 -9.28
CA SER A 59 2.58 7.44 -10.31
C SER A 59 1.81 8.66 -9.79
N ARG A 60 1.87 9.79 -10.52
CA ARG A 60 0.99 10.96 -10.32
C ARG A 60 -0.49 10.59 -10.19
N GLU A 61 -0.91 9.50 -10.84
CA GLU A 61 -2.28 9.01 -10.78
C GLU A 61 -2.66 8.48 -9.40
N TYR A 62 -1.74 7.81 -8.71
CA TYR A 62 -1.95 7.36 -7.34
C TYR A 62 -2.22 8.55 -6.40
N LEU A 63 -1.42 9.62 -6.51
CA LEU A 63 -1.65 10.83 -5.70
C LEU A 63 -3.02 11.45 -6.00
N ARG A 64 -3.46 11.47 -7.26
CA ARG A 64 -4.81 11.95 -7.61
C ARG A 64 -5.92 11.13 -6.95
N VAL A 65 -5.78 9.80 -6.91
CA VAL A 65 -6.73 8.91 -6.24
C VAL A 65 -6.72 9.18 -4.73
N VAL A 66 -5.55 9.26 -4.11
CA VAL A 66 -5.39 9.54 -2.67
C VAL A 66 -6.05 10.87 -2.27
N LEU A 67 -5.87 11.91 -3.09
CA LEU A 67 -6.44 13.24 -2.87
C LEU A 67 -7.91 13.36 -3.30
N GLY A 68 -8.53 12.30 -3.82
CA GLY A 68 -9.91 12.35 -4.32
C GLY A 68 -10.10 13.23 -5.57
N LEU A 69 -9.02 13.54 -6.28
CA LEU A 69 -9.00 14.37 -7.49
C LEU A 69 -9.22 13.56 -8.77
N ALA A 70 -9.29 12.23 -8.66
CA ALA A 70 -9.70 11.37 -9.77
C ALA A 70 -11.15 11.72 -10.15
N LYS A 71 -11.34 12.16 -11.40
CA LYS A 71 -12.65 12.50 -11.94
C LYS A 71 -13.60 11.31 -11.73
N ARG A 72 -14.70 11.51 -11.00
CA ARG A 72 -15.89 10.65 -11.13
C ARG A 72 -16.31 10.69 -12.61
N SER A 73 -15.92 9.68 -13.37
CA SER A 73 -16.43 9.47 -14.72
C SER A 73 -17.61 8.50 -14.61
N GLY A 74 -18.83 9.01 -14.87
CA GLY A 74 -20.11 8.28 -14.80
C GLY A 74 -21.01 8.86 -13.70
N LYS A 75 -21.89 9.81 -14.00
CA LYS A 75 -23.22 9.73 -14.63
C LYS A 75 -24.29 9.29 -13.63
#